data_AF-A0A5B0D4D3-F1
#
_entry.id   AF-A0A5B0D4D3-F1
#
_cell.length_a   1.000
_cell.length_b   1.000
_cell.length_c   1.000
_cell.angle_alpha   90.00
_cell.angle_beta   90.00
_cell.angle_gamma   90.00
#
_symmetry.space_group_name_H-M   'P 1'
#
loop_
_entity.id
_entity.type
_entity.pdbx_description
1 polymer ?
#
loop_
_entity_poly.entity_id
_entity_poly.type
_entity_poly.pdbx_seq_one_letter_code
_entity_poly.pdbx_strand_id
1 'polypeptide(L)'
;MTVVRTAHRDGSGRRARTSRLGRRGTLRGARWIVRSDASRLVSIATEFLEAEGFERRADGFAHTLDSQGSEWSAAALEIGDEEGSRRGIWRSLFLDDLPIPLPRALQHVIPPTLVVVASRHVAKGVAELVVFPHASRRGDSDYSWAAGPRIARALEGITAAAGAEGAMLSHESLRALPDDGSPASQAVVREVLGWR
;
A
#
# COMPACT_ATOMS: atom_id res chain seq x y z
N MET A 1 -0.45 -9.46 -18.90
CA MET A 1 0.67 -8.54 -18.60
C MET A 1 1.56 -9.25 -17.60
N THR A 2 2.81 -9.58 -17.92
CA THR A 2 3.68 -10.32 -16.99
C THR A 2 4.37 -9.33 -16.07
N VAL A 3 3.93 -9.24 -14.82
CA VAL A 3 4.59 -8.43 -13.81
C VAL A 3 5.92 -9.10 -13.44
N VAL A 4 7.03 -8.53 -13.91
CA VAL A 4 8.37 -9.03 -13.59
C VAL A 4 8.62 -8.74 -12.11
N ARG A 5 8.73 -9.79 -11.28
CA ARG A 5 9.16 -9.66 -9.88
C ARG A 5 10.59 -9.14 -9.85
N THR A 6 10.75 -7.83 -9.71
CA THR A 6 12.06 -7.21 -9.49
C THR A 6 12.58 -7.61 -8.12
N ALA A 7 13.78 -8.21 -8.07
CA ALA A 7 14.49 -8.40 -6.82
C ALA A 7 14.80 -7.02 -6.21
N HIS A 8 14.05 -6.64 -5.17
CA HIS A 8 14.25 -5.34 -4.53
C HIS A 8 15.62 -5.27 -3.88
N ARG A 9 16.47 -4.36 -4.38
CA ARG A 9 17.79 -4.08 -3.78
C ARG A 9 17.68 -3.68 -2.31
N ASP A 10 16.53 -3.17 -1.87
CA ASP A 10 16.28 -2.76 -0.49
C ASP A 10 15.30 -3.71 0.24
N GLY A 11 15.15 -4.96 -0.21
CA GLY A 11 14.31 -5.98 0.45
C GLY A 11 12.79 -5.83 0.22
N SER A 12 12.03 -6.83 0.68
CA SER A 12 10.56 -6.93 0.59
C SER A 12 9.95 -7.34 1.93
N GLY A 13 8.63 -7.18 2.06
CA GLY A 13 7.85 -7.57 3.23
C GLY A 13 8.39 -6.95 4.51
N ARG A 14 8.51 -7.77 5.54
CA ARG A 14 9.09 -7.39 6.84
C ARG A 14 10.56 -6.95 6.77
N ARG A 15 11.29 -7.32 5.71
CA ARG A 15 12.71 -6.98 5.54
C ARG A 15 12.92 -5.77 4.63
N ALA A 16 11.84 -5.08 4.23
CA ALA A 16 11.95 -3.89 3.41
C ALA A 16 12.66 -2.76 4.16
N ARG A 17 13.61 -2.13 3.47
CA ARG A 17 14.44 -1.06 4.00
C ARG A 17 14.30 0.20 3.15
N THR A 18 14.66 1.32 3.76
CA THR A 18 14.82 2.61 3.10
C THR A 18 16.22 3.16 3.39
N SER A 19 16.84 3.73 2.37
CA SER A 19 18.10 4.47 2.45
C SER A 19 17.88 5.99 2.50
N ARG A 20 16.64 6.46 2.32
CA ARG A 20 16.34 7.88 2.21
C ARG A 20 16.05 8.48 3.58
N LEU A 21 16.87 9.46 3.93
CA LEU A 21 16.65 10.42 5.02
C LEU A 21 15.24 11.04 4.88
N GLY A 22 14.53 11.08 6.00
CA GLY A 22 13.13 11.46 6.07
C GLY A 22 12.85 12.85 5.53
N ARG A 23 12.12 12.92 4.41
CA ARG A 23 10.90 13.73 4.19
C ARG A 23 10.61 13.79 2.70
N ARG A 24 9.41 13.36 2.33
CA ARG A 24 8.43 14.23 1.66
C ARG A 24 7.07 13.54 1.53
N GLY A 25 6.09 14.12 2.23
CA GLY A 25 4.67 13.95 1.94
C GLY A 25 3.93 12.94 2.80
N THR A 26 2.65 13.20 2.99
CA THR A 26 1.68 12.22 3.52
C THR A 26 1.56 11.06 2.54
N LEU A 27 1.34 9.84 3.04
CA LEU A 27 0.97 8.71 2.18
C LEU A 27 -0.29 9.10 1.38
N ARG A 28 -0.34 8.70 0.11
CA ARG A 28 -1.47 8.96 -0.77
C ARG A 28 -2.03 7.67 -1.29
N GLY A 29 -3.35 7.59 -1.32
CA GLY A 29 -4.07 6.58 -2.06
C GLY A 29 -4.50 7.12 -3.41
N ALA A 30 -5.27 6.31 -4.12
CA ALA A 30 -5.94 6.70 -5.33
C ALA A 30 -7.25 5.92 -5.52
N ARG A 31 -8.12 6.50 -6.33
CA ARG A 31 -9.39 5.94 -6.75
C ARG A 31 -9.48 5.98 -8.26
N TRP A 32 -9.99 4.91 -8.84
CA TRP A 32 -10.23 4.81 -10.28
C TRP A 32 -11.64 4.30 -10.53
N ILE A 33 -12.24 4.79 -11.61
CA ILE A 33 -13.40 4.15 -12.24
C ILE A 33 -12.90 3.55 -13.55
N VAL A 34 -13.04 2.24 -13.73
CA VAL A 34 -12.44 1.49 -14.84
C VAL A 34 -13.47 0.55 -15.45
N ARG A 35 -13.45 0.41 -16.78
CA ARG A 35 -14.21 -0.61 -17.51
C ARG A 35 -13.59 -2.00 -17.27
N SER A 36 -13.93 -2.61 -16.15
CA SER A 36 -13.43 -3.94 -15.73
C SER A 36 -14.39 -4.57 -14.73
N ASP A 37 -14.15 -5.82 -14.39
CA ASP A 37 -14.73 -6.47 -13.21
C ASP A 37 -13.92 -6.16 -11.94
N ALA A 38 -14.60 -6.19 -10.79
CA ALA A 38 -14.03 -5.77 -9.50
C ALA A 38 -12.93 -6.72 -9.01
N SER A 39 -13.11 -8.03 -9.16
CA SER A 39 -12.15 -9.03 -8.69
C SER A 39 -10.84 -8.99 -9.50
N ARG A 40 -10.90 -8.76 -10.81
CA ARG A 40 -9.74 -8.49 -11.66
C ARG A 40 -9.00 -7.23 -11.25
N LEU A 41 -9.71 -6.13 -10.94
CA LEU A 41 -9.05 -4.90 -10.49
C LEU A 41 -8.30 -5.10 -9.16
N VAL A 42 -8.91 -5.82 -8.20
CA VAL A 42 -8.22 -6.18 -6.94
C VAL A 42 -6.97 -7.02 -7.22
N SER A 43 -7.07 -7.97 -8.16
CA SER A 43 -5.97 -8.86 -8.51
C SER A 43 -4.80 -8.08 -9.13
N ILE A 44 -5.07 -7.26 -10.15
CA ILE A 44 -4.07 -6.41 -10.82
C ILE A 44 -3.41 -5.44 -9.82
N ALA A 45 -4.20 -4.76 -9.00
CA ALA A 45 -3.66 -3.83 -8.01
C ALA A 45 -2.79 -4.52 -6.95
N THR A 46 -3.19 -5.73 -6.53
CA THR A 46 -2.36 -6.57 -5.64
C THR A 46 -1.03 -6.91 -6.31
N GLU A 47 -1.04 -7.34 -7.59
CA GLU A 47 0.18 -7.70 -8.31
C GLU A 47 1.18 -6.54 -8.39
N PHE A 48 0.72 -5.31 -8.65
CA PHE A 48 1.58 -4.12 -8.65
C PHE A 48 2.17 -3.82 -7.26
N LEU A 49 1.40 -4.00 -6.19
CA LEU A 49 1.91 -3.82 -4.82
C LEU A 49 2.90 -4.92 -4.44
N GLU A 50 2.63 -6.18 -4.79
CA GLU A 50 3.57 -7.29 -4.56
C GLU A 50 4.88 -7.10 -5.33
N ALA A 51 4.81 -6.55 -6.54
CA ALA A 51 5.98 -6.19 -7.33
C ALA A 51 6.81 -5.04 -6.75
N GLU A 52 6.24 -4.28 -5.80
CA GLU A 52 6.92 -3.28 -4.99
C GLU A 52 7.34 -3.82 -3.60
N GLY A 53 7.10 -5.12 -3.37
CA GLY A 53 7.57 -5.85 -2.20
C GLY A 53 6.61 -5.82 -1.03
N PHE A 54 5.34 -5.49 -1.24
CA PHE A 54 4.29 -5.72 -0.26
C PHE A 54 3.93 -7.21 -0.19
N GLU A 55 3.52 -7.67 0.99
CA GLU A 55 3.08 -9.05 1.21
C GLU A 55 1.59 -9.06 1.57
N ARG A 56 0.81 -9.92 0.92
CA ARG A 56 -0.61 -10.09 1.25
C ARG A 56 -0.76 -10.66 2.66
N ARG A 57 -1.69 -10.08 3.44
CA ARG A 57 -2.01 -10.58 4.77
C ARG A 57 -2.87 -11.84 4.68
N ALA A 58 -2.57 -12.80 5.57
CA ALA A 58 -3.30 -14.05 5.72
C ALA A 58 -4.26 -13.98 6.91
N ASP A 59 -5.02 -12.90 7.03
CA ASP A 59 -5.91 -12.59 8.16
C ASP A 59 -7.40 -12.79 7.85
N GLY A 60 -7.72 -13.28 6.65
CA GLY A 60 -9.10 -13.58 6.25
C GLY A 60 -9.93 -12.36 5.87
N PHE A 61 -9.34 -11.17 5.68
CA PHE A 61 -10.07 -9.93 5.39
C PHE A 61 -11.14 -10.06 4.29
N ALA A 62 -10.78 -10.65 3.15
CA ALA A 62 -11.70 -10.88 2.05
C ALA A 62 -12.89 -11.78 2.44
N HIS A 63 -12.63 -12.82 3.23
CA HIS A 63 -13.66 -13.74 3.72
C HIS A 63 -14.57 -13.07 4.77
N THR A 64 -14.02 -12.18 5.60
CA THR A 64 -14.83 -11.38 6.53
C THR A 64 -15.79 -10.47 5.80
N LEU A 65 -15.34 -9.77 4.75
CA LEU A 65 -16.22 -8.92 3.94
C LEU A 65 -17.31 -9.71 3.22
N ASP A 66 -16.94 -10.86 2.64
CA ASP A 66 -17.88 -11.76 1.96
C ASP A 66 -18.95 -12.31 2.92
N SER A 67 -18.56 -12.77 4.11
CA SER A 67 -19.51 -13.26 5.12
C SER A 67 -20.43 -12.17 5.69
N GLN A 68 -20.07 -10.90 5.55
CA GLN A 68 -20.91 -9.74 5.88
C GLN A 68 -21.81 -9.30 4.71
N GLY A 69 -21.75 -9.98 3.55
CA GLY A 69 -22.50 -9.60 2.36
C GLY A 69 -22.06 -8.29 1.74
N SER A 70 -20.77 -7.91 1.90
CA SER A 70 -20.24 -6.67 1.35
C SER A 70 -20.27 -6.68 -0.17
N GLU A 71 -20.66 -5.57 -0.77
CA GLU A 71 -20.55 -5.36 -2.23
C GLU A 71 -19.09 -5.17 -2.69
N TRP A 72 -18.16 -5.03 -1.73
CA TRP A 72 -16.75 -4.81 -1.99
C TRP A 72 -15.96 -6.11 -1.93
N SER A 73 -15.17 -6.35 -2.98
CA SER A 73 -14.03 -7.25 -2.94
C SER A 73 -12.81 -6.50 -2.43
N ALA A 74 -12.04 -7.06 -1.49
CA ALA A 74 -10.84 -6.39 -1.00
C ALA A 74 -9.68 -7.33 -0.66
N ALA A 75 -8.48 -6.77 -0.63
CA ALA A 75 -7.26 -7.40 -0.18
C ALA A 75 -6.46 -6.42 0.69
N ALA A 76 -5.83 -6.96 1.73
CA ALA A 76 -4.94 -6.22 2.62
C ALA A 76 -3.49 -6.68 2.37
N LEU A 77 -2.59 -5.72 2.16
CA LEU A 77 -1.16 -5.99 1.98
C LEU A 77 -0.33 -5.16 2.95
N GLU A 78 0.81 -5.68 3.39
CA GLU A 78 1.66 -5.06 4.38
C GLU A 78 3.13 -5.04 3.94
N ILE A 79 3.87 -4.03 4.40
CA ILE A 79 5.31 -3.95 4.26
C ILE A 79 5.92 -3.39 5.54
N GLY A 80 7.18 -3.71 5.81
CA GLY A 80 7.91 -3.21 6.96
C GLY A 80 7.71 -4.05 8.22
N ASP A 81 8.40 -3.68 9.28
CA ASP A 81 8.44 -4.45 10.53
C ASP A 81 8.54 -3.53 11.76
N GLU A 82 7.70 -3.77 12.76
CA GLU A 82 7.58 -2.91 13.95
C GLU A 82 8.87 -2.95 14.78
N GLU A 83 9.32 -4.15 15.13
CA GLU A 83 10.50 -4.34 15.96
C GLU A 83 11.77 -3.88 15.25
N GLY A 84 11.92 -4.23 13.97
CA GLY A 84 13.05 -3.85 13.15
C GLY A 84 13.17 -2.34 12.97
N SER A 85 12.05 -1.64 12.79
CA SER A 85 12.05 -0.18 12.69
C SER A 85 12.40 0.48 14.03
N ARG A 86 11.90 0.00 15.17
CA ARG A 86 12.25 0.54 16.49
C ARG A 86 13.72 0.38 16.86
N ARG A 87 14.37 -0.71 16.44
CA ARG A 87 15.83 -0.90 16.64
C ARG A 87 16.65 0.13 15.86
N GLY A 88 16.09 0.69 14.78
CA GLY A 88 16.73 1.74 13.99
C GLY A 88 16.79 3.11 14.68
N ILE A 89 15.86 3.40 15.61
CA ILE A 89 15.82 4.63 16.42
C ILE A 89 17.15 4.86 17.16
N TRP A 90 17.76 3.80 17.70
CA TRP A 90 19.05 3.88 18.39
C TRP A 90 20.24 4.11 17.45
N ARG A 91 20.09 3.80 16.16
CA ARG A 91 21.14 3.98 15.14
C ARG A 91 21.02 5.31 14.39
N SER A 92 19.82 5.83 14.16
CA SER A 92 19.58 7.12 13.47
C SER A 92 20.12 8.31 14.25
N LEU A 93 20.06 8.29 15.59
CA LEU A 93 20.59 9.33 16.48
C LEU A 93 22.09 9.66 16.27
N PHE A 94 22.85 8.81 15.57
CA PHE A 94 24.28 9.03 15.28
C PHE A 94 24.60 9.32 13.80
N LEU A 95 23.63 9.24 12.89
CA LEU A 95 23.90 9.13 11.44
C LEU A 95 23.06 10.06 10.55
N ASP A 96 22.18 10.87 11.12
CA ASP A 96 21.15 11.62 10.38
C ASP A 96 21.65 12.77 9.48
N ASP A 97 22.96 12.98 9.31
CA ASP A 97 23.52 14.14 8.59
C ASP A 97 24.44 13.79 7.40
N LEU A 98 24.41 12.55 6.88
CA LEU A 98 25.29 12.14 5.78
C LEU A 98 24.58 12.18 4.41
N PRO A 99 25.07 12.97 3.43
CA PRO A 99 24.47 13.11 2.10
C PRO A 99 24.76 11.95 1.12
N ILE A 100 25.05 10.75 1.64
CA ILE A 100 25.50 9.59 0.85
C ILE A 100 24.52 8.43 1.07
N PRO A 101 24.10 7.67 0.03
CA PRO A 101 23.26 6.49 0.22
C PRO A 101 23.92 5.49 1.18
N LEU A 102 23.25 5.24 2.31
CA LEU A 102 23.76 4.39 3.37
C LEU A 102 23.99 2.93 2.88
N PRO A 103 25.12 2.29 3.26
CA PRO A 103 25.31 0.85 3.10
C PRO A 103 24.12 0.07 3.67
N ARG A 104 23.76 -1.09 3.09
CA ARG A 104 22.61 -1.92 3.52
C ARG A 104 22.53 -2.16 5.04
N ALA A 105 23.68 -2.29 5.72
CA ALA A 105 23.75 -2.49 7.17
C ALA A 105 23.25 -1.29 8.00
N LEU A 106 23.25 -0.09 7.40
CA LEU A 106 22.83 1.17 7.98
C LEU A 106 21.46 1.65 7.44
N GLN A 107 20.88 0.97 6.45
CA GLN A 107 19.53 1.28 5.96
C GLN A 107 18.47 0.96 7.02
N HIS A 108 17.56 1.92 7.23
CA HIS A 108 16.47 1.80 8.18
C HIS A 108 15.42 0.80 7.70
N VAL A 109 14.91 -0.05 8.59
CA VAL A 109 13.77 -0.92 8.27
C VAL A 109 12.52 -0.05 8.14
N ILE A 110 11.73 -0.26 7.11
CA ILE A 110 10.49 0.51 6.91
C ILE A 110 9.53 0.20 8.08
N PRO A 111 8.94 1.22 8.74
CA PRO A 111 7.88 1.00 9.71
C PRO A 111 6.68 0.29 9.08
N PRO A 112 5.93 -0.53 9.83
CA PRO A 112 4.78 -1.26 9.28
C PRO A 112 3.82 -0.31 8.57
N THR A 113 3.49 -0.64 7.33
CA THR A 113 2.54 0.10 6.50
C THR A 113 1.58 -0.89 5.86
N LEU A 114 0.29 -0.67 6.10
CA LEU A 114 -0.79 -1.44 5.50
C LEU A 114 -1.30 -0.72 4.26
N VAL A 115 -1.65 -1.46 3.21
CA VAL A 115 -2.35 -0.95 2.03
C VAL A 115 -3.59 -1.79 1.83
N VAL A 116 -4.75 -1.15 1.77
CA VAL A 116 -6.01 -1.80 1.41
C VAL A 116 -6.31 -1.53 -0.05
N VAL A 117 -6.57 -2.61 -0.78
CA VAL A 117 -7.08 -2.60 -2.15
C VAL A 117 -8.54 -3.04 -2.07
N ALA A 118 -9.48 -2.21 -2.50
CA ALA A 118 -10.90 -2.52 -2.48
C ALA A 118 -11.54 -2.16 -3.82
N SER A 119 -12.43 -3.00 -4.33
CA SER A 119 -13.17 -2.74 -5.55
C SER A 119 -14.62 -3.22 -5.45
N ARG A 120 -15.52 -2.50 -6.11
CA ARG A 120 -16.93 -2.88 -6.27
C ARG A 120 -17.41 -2.57 -7.67
N HIS A 121 -18.49 -3.22 -8.09
CA HIS A 121 -19.19 -2.85 -9.32
C HIS A 121 -19.98 -1.54 -9.10
N VAL A 122 -19.94 -0.66 -10.10
CA VAL A 122 -20.75 0.59 -10.10
C VAL A 122 -21.72 0.64 -11.28
N ALA A 123 -21.44 -0.11 -12.35
CA ALA A 123 -22.36 -0.36 -13.44
C ALA A 123 -21.96 -1.66 -14.18
N LYS A 124 -22.75 -2.09 -15.17
CA LYS A 124 -22.42 -3.25 -15.98
C LYS A 124 -21.07 -3.06 -16.69
N GLY A 125 -20.09 -3.90 -16.37
CA GLY A 125 -18.74 -3.84 -16.93
C GLY A 125 -17.92 -2.63 -16.47
N VAL A 126 -18.32 -1.95 -15.39
CA VAL A 126 -17.59 -0.84 -14.79
C VAL A 126 -17.45 -1.08 -13.29
N ALA A 127 -16.23 -0.95 -12.79
CA ALA A 127 -15.90 -1.10 -11.38
C ALA A 127 -15.14 0.12 -10.86
N GLU A 128 -15.38 0.42 -9.59
CA GLU A 128 -14.60 1.35 -8.80
C GLU A 128 -13.45 0.58 -8.13
N LEU A 129 -12.24 1.13 -8.18
CA LEU A 129 -11.08 0.62 -7.46
C LEU A 129 -10.57 1.72 -6.52
N VAL A 130 -10.34 1.36 -5.26
CA VAL A 130 -9.74 2.20 -4.23
C VAL A 130 -8.50 1.50 -3.71
N VAL A 131 -7.35 2.18 -3.75
CA VAL A 131 -6.12 1.72 -3.12
C VAL A 131 -5.69 2.78 -2.12
N PHE A 132 -5.67 2.43 -0.83
CA PHE A 132 -5.36 3.40 0.21
C PHE A 132 -4.37 2.87 1.25
N PRO A 133 -3.28 3.61 1.53
CA PRO A 133 -2.28 3.24 2.51
C PRO A 133 -2.58 3.77 3.92
N HIS A 134 -2.15 3.01 4.93
CA HIS A 134 -2.30 3.27 6.36
C HIS A 134 -0.96 3.08 7.05
N ALA A 135 -0.33 4.19 7.46
CA ALA A 135 0.88 4.13 8.27
C ALA A 135 0.56 3.59 9.67
N SER A 136 1.41 2.70 10.19
CA SER A 136 1.32 2.28 11.59
C SER A 136 1.82 3.37 12.52
N ARG A 137 1.15 3.55 13.67
CA ARG A 137 1.65 4.41 14.76
C ARG A 137 2.65 3.69 15.68
N ARG A 138 2.89 2.39 15.46
CA ARG A 138 3.69 1.56 16.36
C ARG A 138 5.17 1.51 15.99
N GLY A 139 5.53 1.74 14.73
CA GLY A 139 6.93 1.81 14.30
C GLY A 139 7.57 3.18 14.57
N ASP A 140 8.75 3.40 13.99
CA ASP A 140 9.42 4.71 14.03
C ASP A 140 8.57 5.79 13.32
N SER A 141 8.18 6.84 14.06
CA SER A 141 7.31 7.90 13.57
C SER A 141 7.95 8.76 12.49
N ASP A 142 9.27 8.95 12.56
CA ASP A 142 10.01 9.82 11.62
C ASP A 142 10.07 9.18 10.23
N TYR A 143 9.97 7.86 10.19
CA TYR A 143 9.98 7.04 8.98
C TYR A 143 8.60 6.48 8.59
N SER A 144 7.51 6.96 9.21
CA SER A 144 6.13 6.49 8.91
C SER A 144 5.71 6.63 7.44
N TRP A 145 6.41 7.45 6.67
CA TRP A 145 6.20 7.70 5.23
C TRP A 145 7.11 6.89 4.32
N ALA A 146 7.99 6.04 4.87
CA ALA A 146 9.07 5.39 4.13
C ALA A 146 8.59 4.43 3.03
N ALA A 147 7.37 3.89 3.14
CA ALA A 147 6.74 3.09 2.09
C ALA A 147 6.24 3.95 0.90
N GLY A 148 6.16 5.27 1.04
CA GLY A 148 5.57 6.19 0.07
C GLY A 148 6.09 6.04 -1.36
N PRO A 149 7.41 5.97 -1.62
CA PRO A 149 7.93 5.77 -2.98
C PRO A 149 7.52 4.44 -3.63
N ARG A 150 7.40 3.37 -2.83
CA ARG A 150 6.93 2.05 -3.32
C ARG A 150 5.45 2.09 -3.64
N ILE A 151 4.65 2.73 -2.77
CA ILE A 151 3.23 2.96 -3.01
C ILE A 151 3.04 3.78 -4.29
N ALA A 152 3.75 4.90 -4.44
CA ALA A 152 3.64 5.77 -5.61
C ALA A 152 3.89 5.01 -6.92
N ARG A 153 4.94 4.18 -6.99
CA ARG A 153 5.23 3.35 -8.16
C ARG A 153 4.14 2.32 -8.44
N ALA A 154 3.60 1.68 -7.40
CA ALA A 154 2.47 0.76 -7.57
C ALA A 154 1.23 1.49 -8.13
N LEU A 155 0.89 2.67 -7.61
CA LEU A 155 -0.23 3.48 -8.11
C LEU A 155 0.00 3.98 -9.55
N GLU A 156 1.24 4.35 -9.89
CA GLU A 156 1.64 4.70 -11.26
C GLU A 156 1.48 3.51 -12.21
N GLY A 157 1.91 2.31 -11.80
CA GLY A 157 1.73 1.06 -12.55
C GLY A 157 0.26 0.71 -12.78
N ILE A 158 -0.57 0.81 -11.74
CA ILE A 158 -2.03 0.61 -11.82
C ILE A 158 -2.65 1.61 -12.79
N THR A 159 -2.28 2.88 -12.69
CA THR A 159 -2.80 3.94 -13.57
C THR A 159 -2.40 3.70 -15.01
N ALA A 160 -1.15 3.30 -15.26
CA ALA A 160 -0.67 2.97 -16.59
C ALA A 160 -1.41 1.75 -17.17
N ALA A 161 -1.64 0.70 -16.37
CA ALA A 161 -2.40 -0.47 -16.79
C ALA A 161 -3.86 -0.14 -17.13
N ALA A 162 -4.53 0.66 -16.29
CA ALA A 162 -5.89 1.11 -16.54
C ALA A 162 -6.00 2.04 -17.77
N GLY A 163 -4.96 2.86 -18.02
CA GLY A 163 -4.88 3.78 -19.14
C GLY A 163 -4.55 3.12 -20.48
N ALA A 164 -3.66 2.12 -20.50
CA ALA A 164 -3.20 1.44 -21.73
C ALA A 164 -4.33 0.74 -22.50
N GLU A 165 -5.40 0.32 -21.80
CA GLU A 165 -6.57 -0.32 -22.40
C GLU A 165 -7.68 0.68 -22.80
N GLY A 166 -7.48 1.99 -22.59
CA GLY A 166 -8.57 2.98 -22.70
C GLY A 166 -9.74 2.72 -21.75
N ALA A 167 -9.52 1.87 -20.75
CA ALA A 167 -10.55 1.38 -19.83
C ALA A 167 -10.81 2.37 -18.68
N MET A 168 -9.84 3.23 -18.37
CA MET A 168 -9.96 4.23 -17.30
C MET A 168 -10.94 5.35 -17.67
N LEU A 169 -12.01 5.47 -16.88
CA LEU A 169 -13.04 6.51 -17.02
C LEU A 169 -12.74 7.72 -16.14
N SER A 170 -12.19 7.49 -14.95
CA SER A 170 -11.72 8.56 -14.07
C SER A 170 -10.61 8.06 -13.14
N HIS A 171 -9.83 9.01 -12.64
CA HIS A 171 -8.77 8.80 -11.66
C HIS A 171 -8.67 10.00 -10.72
N GLU A 172 -8.57 9.72 -9.43
CA GLU A 172 -8.39 10.71 -8.37
C GLU A 172 -7.28 10.27 -7.41
N SER A 173 -6.37 11.19 -7.07
CA SER A 173 -5.40 10.97 -5.99
C SER A 173 -6.00 11.37 -4.65
N LEU A 174 -5.99 10.45 -3.69
CA LEU A 174 -6.60 10.63 -2.38
C LEU A 174 -5.57 10.97 -1.31
N ARG A 175 -5.80 12.05 -0.57
CA ARG A 175 -5.06 12.37 0.67
C ARG A 175 -5.76 11.84 1.92
N ALA A 176 -7.07 11.63 1.83
CA ALA A 176 -7.93 11.05 2.83
C ALA A 176 -8.99 10.22 2.12
N LEU A 177 -9.50 9.19 2.78
CA LEU A 177 -10.61 8.41 2.26
C LEU A 177 -11.94 9.01 2.74
N PRO A 178 -12.90 9.32 1.83
CA PRO A 178 -14.24 9.67 2.25
C PRO A 178 -14.94 8.49 2.92
N ASP A 179 -15.94 8.77 3.75
CA ASP A 179 -16.76 7.75 4.41
C ASP A 179 -17.90 7.32 3.48
N ASP A 180 -17.56 6.48 2.49
CA ASP A 180 -18.47 6.01 1.44
C ASP A 180 -18.72 4.50 1.50
N GLY A 181 -18.45 3.90 2.65
CA GLY A 181 -18.57 2.46 2.87
C GLY A 181 -17.41 1.64 2.30
N SER A 182 -16.34 2.26 1.80
CA SER A 182 -15.15 1.53 1.36
C SER A 182 -14.47 0.79 2.53
N PRO A 183 -14.09 -0.49 2.35
CA PRO A 183 -13.32 -1.26 3.34
C PRO A 183 -11.92 -0.69 3.62
N ALA A 184 -11.45 0.24 2.78
CA ALA A 184 -10.19 0.94 2.99
C ALA A 184 -10.31 2.06 4.05
N SER A 185 -11.51 2.36 4.56
CA SER A 185 -11.74 3.41 5.55
C SER A 185 -11.01 3.11 6.86
N GLN A 186 -10.60 4.16 7.56
CA GLN A 186 -9.87 4.02 8.82
C GLN A 186 -10.68 3.28 9.89
N ALA A 187 -12.01 3.40 9.86
CA ALA A 187 -12.90 2.71 10.80
C ALA A 187 -12.86 1.19 10.57
N VAL A 188 -13.11 0.74 9.34
CA VAL A 188 -13.09 -0.69 8.97
C VAL A 188 -11.71 -1.29 9.17
N VAL A 189 -10.66 -0.57 8.80
CA VAL A 189 -9.27 -1.02 8.99
C VAL A 189 -8.92 -1.22 10.47
N ARG A 190 -9.43 -0.37 11.36
CA ARG A 190 -9.25 -0.54 12.80
C ARG A 190 -10.05 -1.69 13.38
N GLU A 191 -11.29 -1.83 12.94
CA GLU A 191 -12.24 -2.81 13.46
C GLU A 191 -11.92 -4.24 12.96
N VAL A 192 -11.75 -4.39 11.65
CA VAL A 192 -11.59 -5.70 10.99
C VAL A 192 -10.14 -6.16 10.96
N LEU A 193 -9.19 -5.24 10.69
CA LEU A 193 -7.77 -5.59 10.55
C LEU A 193 -6.94 -5.32 11.80
N GLY A 194 -7.54 -4.72 12.84
CA GLY A 194 -6.87 -4.38 14.10
C GLY A 194 -5.75 -3.35 13.96
N TRP A 195 -5.69 -2.63 12.84
CA TRP A 195 -4.59 -1.73 12.50
C TRP A 195 -4.78 -0.36 13.17
N ARG A 196 -3.80 0.10 13.96
CA ARG A 196 -3.92 1.30 14.81
C ARG A 196 -2.83 2.34 14.59
#